data_AF-A0A7S3GQZ1-F1
#
_entry.id   AF-A0A7S3GQZ1-F1
#
_cell.length_a   1.000
_cell.length_b   1.000
_cell.length_c   1.000
_cell.angle_alpha   90.00
_cell.angle_beta   90.00
_cell.angle_gamma   90.00
#
_symmetry.space_group_name_H-M   'P 1'
#
loop_
_entity.id
_entity.type
_entity.pdbx_description
1 polymer ?
#
loop_
_entity_poly.entity_id
_entity_poly.type
_entity_poly.pdbx_seq_one_letter_code
_entity_poly.pdbx_strand_id
1 'polypeptide(L)'
;AEDGVASEDGEVVEQALGIIDLKNFSPLQADLEFATFLVQALHDYYPGRFARILLVDAPSIFVSFWENVRPLLHRYAFLADFVTADEVCSRYFEPGTAPTELQRR
;
A
#
# COMPACT_ATOMS: atom_id res chain seq x y z
N ALA A 1 16.38 2.93 10.51
CA ALA A 1 17.08 3.36 9.29
C ALA A 1 16.10 3.16 8.17
N GLU A 2 15.55 4.25 7.62
CA GLU A 2 14.69 4.19 6.44
C GLU A 2 15.62 4.18 5.23
N ASP A 3 15.70 3.05 4.54
CA ASP A 3 16.45 2.91 3.30
C ASP A 3 15.68 3.61 2.18
N GLY A 4 15.80 4.93 2.14
CA GLY A 4 15.48 5.71 0.95
C GLY A 4 16.43 5.33 -0.18
N VAL A 5 15.89 4.99 -1.35
CA VAL A 5 16.68 4.74 -2.55
C VAL A 5 17.24 6.09 -3.00
N ALA A 6 18.53 6.32 -2.77
CA ALA A 6 19.22 7.55 -3.17
C ALA A 6 19.43 7.58 -4.69
N SER A 7 18.96 8.64 -5.33
CA SER A 7 19.34 9.02 -6.70
C SER A 7 20.81 9.46 -6.71
N GLU A 8 21.55 9.14 -7.78
CA GLU A 8 22.98 9.45 -7.92
C GLU A 8 23.33 10.96 -7.89
N ASP A 9 22.33 11.85 -7.99
CA ASP A 9 22.51 13.32 -7.99
C ASP A 9 22.16 14.03 -6.67
N GLY A 10 21.84 13.30 -5.59
CA GLY A 10 21.53 13.91 -4.28
C GLY A 10 20.15 14.61 -4.22
N GLU A 11 19.30 14.40 -5.21
CA GLU A 11 17.91 14.85 -5.21
C GLU A 11 17.07 13.93 -4.29
N VAL A 12 16.51 14.51 -3.23
CA VAL A 12 15.56 13.82 -2.35
C VAL A 12 14.29 13.56 -3.15
N VAL A 13 14.09 12.31 -3.57
CA VAL A 13 12.86 11.91 -4.26
C VAL A 13 11.74 11.84 -3.24
N GLU A 14 10.74 12.70 -3.41
CA GLU A 14 9.52 12.63 -2.61
C GLU A 14 8.81 11.29 -2.85
N GLN A 15 8.41 10.66 -1.76
CA GLN A 15 7.74 9.36 -1.76
C GLN A 15 6.35 9.47 -1.14
N ALA A 16 5.40 8.73 -1.71
CA ALA A 16 4.06 8.59 -1.18
C ALA A 16 3.94 7.38 -0.24
N LEU A 17 3.07 7.52 0.76
CA LEU A 17 2.51 6.43 1.56
C LEU A 17 1.11 6.13 1.03
N GLY A 18 0.90 4.93 0.50
CA GLY A 18 -0.43 4.48 0.08
C GLY A 18 -1.21 3.93 1.28
N ILE A 19 -2.48 4.30 1.44
CA ILE A 19 -3.38 3.69 2.43
C ILE A 19 -4.55 3.09 1.65
N ILE A 20 -4.72 1.76 1.73
CA ILE A 20 -5.77 1.02 1.06
C ILE A 20 -6.64 0.38 2.13
N ASP A 21 -7.85 0.95 2.32
CA ASP A 21 -8.83 0.38 3.23
C ASP A 21 -9.50 -0.84 2.58
N LEU A 22 -9.33 -2.01 3.20
CA LEU A 22 -9.88 -3.28 2.72
C LEU A 22 -11.18 -3.65 3.46
N LYS A 23 -11.78 -2.71 4.20
CA LYS A 23 -13.12 -2.90 4.76
C LYS A 23 -14.11 -3.29 3.66
N ASN A 24 -14.82 -4.40 3.88
CA ASN A 24 -15.77 -4.99 2.93
C ASN A 24 -15.15 -5.49 1.61
N PHE A 25 -13.84 -5.75 1.57
CA PHE A 25 -13.21 -6.36 0.39
C PHE A 25 -13.90 -7.68 -0.01
N SER A 26 -14.16 -7.82 -1.31
CA SER A 26 -14.67 -9.03 -1.93
C SER A 26 -13.79 -9.45 -3.10
N PRO A 27 -13.28 -10.69 -3.13
CA PRO A 27 -12.50 -11.20 -4.27
C PRO A 27 -13.28 -11.19 -5.58
N LEU A 28 -14.61 -11.25 -5.54
CA LEU A 28 -15.47 -11.20 -6.72
C LEU A 28 -15.41 -9.86 -7.46
N GLN A 29 -14.96 -8.81 -6.77
CA GLN A 29 -14.77 -7.46 -7.32
C GLN A 29 -13.30 -7.15 -7.60
N ALA A 30 -12.40 -8.07 -7.29
CA ALA A 30 -10.97 -7.85 -7.46
C ALA A 30 -10.57 -8.08 -8.92
N ASP A 31 -10.00 -7.05 -9.53
CA ASP A 31 -9.49 -7.10 -10.89
C ASP A 31 -7.95 -7.29 -10.86
N LEU A 32 -7.53 -8.53 -11.13
CA LEU A 32 -6.12 -8.90 -11.15
C LEU A 32 -5.37 -8.29 -12.34
N GLU A 33 -6.05 -8.07 -13.47
CA GLU A 33 -5.45 -7.45 -14.65
C GLU A 33 -5.15 -5.98 -14.37
N PHE A 34 -6.11 -5.27 -13.77
CA PHE A 34 -5.91 -3.89 -13.31
C PHE A 34 -4.79 -3.79 -12.26
N ALA A 35 -4.78 -4.67 -11.27
CA ALA A 35 -3.72 -4.69 -10.26
C ALA A 35 -2.33 -4.88 -10.90
N THR A 36 -2.22 -5.80 -11.86
CA THR A 36 -0.99 -6.04 -12.61
C THR A 36 -0.57 -4.81 -13.42
N PHE A 37 -1.51 -4.19 -14.14
CA PHE A 37 -1.28 -2.95 -14.88
C PHE A 37 -0.76 -1.83 -13.97
N LEU A 38 -1.39 -1.63 -12.82
CA LEU A 38 -0.99 -0.59 -11.87
C LEU A 38 0.44 -0.82 -11.38
N VAL A 39 0.79 -2.06 -11.07
CA VAL A 39 2.15 -2.43 -10.64
C VAL A 39 3.17 -2.15 -11.73
N GLN A 40 2.89 -2.56 -12.96
CA GLN A 40 3.76 -2.30 -14.11
C GLN A 40 3.90 -0.80 -14.37
N ALA A 41 2.80 -0.04 -14.33
CA ALA A 41 2.83 1.39 -14.54
C ALA A 41 3.67 2.12 -13.48
N LEU A 42 3.52 1.76 -12.20
CA LEU A 42 4.31 2.32 -11.11
C LEU A 42 5.79 1.93 -11.23
N HIS A 43 6.06 0.70 -11.64
CA HIS A 43 7.42 0.22 -11.85
C HIS A 43 8.15 0.95 -12.98
N ASP A 44 7.53 0.99 -14.15
CA ASP A 44 8.18 1.39 -15.39
C ASP A 44 8.25 2.92 -15.54
N TYR A 45 7.26 3.64 -15.01
CA TYR A 45 7.14 5.09 -15.19
C TYR A 45 7.36 5.90 -13.90
N TYR A 46 7.18 5.31 -12.72
CA TYR A 46 7.28 6.02 -11.44
C TYR A 46 8.17 5.29 -10.41
N PRO A 47 9.37 4.83 -10.79
CA PRO A 47 10.23 4.09 -9.89
C PRO A 47 10.61 4.94 -8.67
N GLY A 48 10.61 4.32 -7.48
CA GLY A 48 11.01 4.96 -6.23
C GLY A 48 9.99 5.95 -5.63
N ARG A 49 8.81 6.11 -6.23
CA ARG A 49 7.79 7.08 -5.77
C ARG A 49 6.92 6.61 -4.61
N PHE A 50 6.98 5.35 -4.22
CA PHE A 50 6.26 4.82 -3.05
C PHE A 50 7.25 4.33 -2.00
N ALA A 51 7.08 4.83 -0.78
CA ALA A 51 7.85 4.36 0.37
C ALA A 51 7.21 3.09 0.95
N ARG A 52 5.89 3.09 1.11
CA ARG A 52 5.09 1.96 1.60
C ARG A 52 3.64 2.03 1.13
N ILE A 53 2.95 0.89 1.22
CA ILE A 53 1.51 0.73 1.02
C ILE A 53 0.96 0.01 2.25
N LEU A 54 -0.03 0.60 2.90
CA LEU A 54 -0.69 0.06 4.08
C LEU A 54 -2.00 -0.59 3.66
N LEU A 55 -2.09 -1.90 3.82
CA LEU A 55 -3.27 -2.71 3.57
C LEU A 55 -4.06 -2.83 4.88
N VAL A 56 -5.09 -2.00 5.02
CA VAL A 56 -5.76 -1.76 6.30
C VAL A 56 -6.93 -2.73 6.52
N ASP A 57 -6.93 -3.44 7.65
CA ASP A 57 -7.91 -4.49 8.01
C ASP A 57 -8.20 -5.46 6.86
N ALA A 58 -7.14 -5.98 6.25
CA ALA A 58 -7.29 -7.04 5.25
C ALA A 58 -8.06 -8.23 5.84
N PRO A 59 -9.22 -8.62 5.28
CA PRO A 59 -9.91 -9.81 5.74
C PRO A 59 -9.09 -11.07 5.38
N SER A 60 -9.31 -12.17 6.09
CA SER A 60 -8.56 -13.42 5.84
C SER A 60 -8.64 -13.90 4.39
N ILE A 61 -9.77 -13.70 3.72
CA ILE A 61 -9.94 -14.03 2.30
C ILE A 61 -9.04 -13.20 1.36
N PHE A 62 -8.67 -11.97 1.76
CA PHE A 62 -7.74 -11.14 1.01
C PHE A 62 -6.33 -11.72 1.02
N VAL A 63 -5.93 -12.41 2.09
CA VAL A 63 -4.59 -13.02 2.16
C VAL A 63 -4.36 -13.99 1.01
N SER A 64 -5.34 -14.84 0.70
CA SER A 64 -5.25 -15.77 -0.44
C SER A 64 -5.21 -15.03 -1.79
N PHE A 65 -5.96 -13.94 -1.93
CA PHE A 65 -5.87 -13.08 -3.12
C PHE A 65 -4.47 -12.44 -3.24
N TRP A 66 -3.94 -11.93 -2.13
CA TRP A 66 -2.62 -11.31 -2.06
C TRP A 66 -1.49 -12.28 -2.44
N GLU A 67 -1.59 -13.55 -2.06
CA GLU A 67 -0.60 -14.57 -2.46
C GLU A 67 -0.51 -14.74 -3.99
N ASN A 68 -1.58 -14.43 -4.73
CA ASN A 68 -1.57 -14.45 -6.20
C ASN A 68 -1.00 -13.14 -6.80
N VAL A 69 -1.24 -12.00 -6.15
CA VAL A 69 -0.75 -10.68 -6.60
C VAL A 69 0.73 -10.48 -6.28
N ARG A 70 1.16 -10.91 -5.09
CA ARG A 70 2.50 -10.67 -4.53
C ARG A 70 3.65 -11.07 -5.46
N PRO A 71 3.61 -12.22 -6.17
CA PRO A 71 4.67 -12.59 -7.11
C PRO A 71 4.85 -11.58 -8.26
N LEU A 72 3.78 -10.92 -8.69
CA LEU A 72 3.77 -9.93 -9.77
C LEU A 72 4.43 -8.61 -9.35
N LEU A 73 4.46 -8.32 -8.06
CA LEU A 73 5.12 -7.14 -7.48
C LEU A 73 6.65 -7.28 -7.44
N HIS A 74 7.21 -8.48 -7.64
CA HIS A 74 8.65 -8.75 -7.55
C HIS A 74 9.28 -8.14 -6.28
N ARG A 75 10.30 -7.27 -6.44
CA ARG A 75 10.92 -6.55 -5.32
C ARG A 75 9.94 -5.63 -4.61
N TYR A 76 8.95 -5.06 -5.27
CA TYR A 76 8.02 -4.10 -4.66
C TYR A 76 7.03 -4.73 -3.68
N ALA A 77 6.98 -6.06 -3.60
CA ALA A 77 6.18 -6.76 -2.60
C ALA A 77 6.55 -6.38 -1.16
N PHE A 78 7.79 -5.95 -0.90
CA PHE A 78 8.21 -5.51 0.45
C PHE A 78 7.58 -4.18 0.87
N LEU A 79 7.02 -3.40 -0.06
CA LEU A 79 6.41 -2.11 0.26
C LEU A 79 5.06 -2.27 0.97
N ALA A 80 4.43 -3.44 0.90
CA ALA A 80 3.10 -3.67 1.43
C ALA A 80 3.14 -4.18 2.88
N ASP A 81 2.56 -3.41 3.80
CA ASP A 81 2.39 -3.77 5.21
C ASP A 81 0.91 -3.99 5.52
N PHE A 82 0.60 -5.08 6.22
CA PHE A 82 -0.74 -5.32 6.77
C PHE A 82 -0.86 -4.65 8.13
N VAL A 83 -1.87 -3.79 8.30
CA VAL A 83 -2.05 -2.98 9.52
C VAL A 83 -3.53 -2.84 9.87
N THR A 84 -3.82 -2.42 11.10
CA THR A 84 -5.17 -2.06 11.54
C THR A 84 -5.46 -0.57 11.32
N ALA A 85 -6.74 -0.16 11.27
CA ALA A 85 -7.04 1.29 11.21
C ALA A 85 -6.60 2.02 12.46
N ASP A 86 -6.68 1.39 13.63
CA ASP A 86 -6.22 1.99 14.89
C ASP A 86 -4.72 2.29 14.82
N GLU A 87 -3.92 1.38 14.26
CA GLU A 87 -2.50 1.63 14.00
C GLU A 87 -2.29 2.75 12.99
N VAL A 88 -3.07 2.80 11.91
CA VAL A 88 -2.96 3.88 10.91
C VAL A 88 -3.30 5.23 11.52
N CYS A 89 -4.43 5.31 12.23
CA CYS A 89 -4.91 6.54 12.85
C CYS A 89 -3.95 7.05 13.92
N SER A 90 -3.41 6.17 14.76
CA SER A 90 -2.49 6.56 15.84
C SER A 90 -1.10 6.95 15.35
N ARG A 91 -0.61 6.36 14.25
CA ARG A 91 0.77 6.60 13.76
C ARG A 91 0.87 7.73 12.74
N TYR A 92 -0.16 7.92 11.90
CA TYR A 92 -0.06 8.80 10.74
C TYR A 92 -0.99 10.01 10.79
N PHE A 93 -1.89 10.09 11.77
CA PHE A 93 -2.83 11.21 11.90
C PHE A 93 -2.78 11.84 13.28
N GLU A 94 -2.98 13.16 13.33
CA GLU A 94 -3.22 13.85 14.60
C GLU A 94 -4.60 13.48 15.15
N PRO A 95 -4.81 13.53 16.48
CA PRO A 95 -6.10 13.21 17.08
C PRO A 95 -7.25 14.00 16.44
N GLY A 96 -8.23 13.29 15.87
CA GLY A 96 -9.41 13.87 15.23
C GLY A 96 -9.24 14.30 13.76
N THR A 97 -8.08 14.10 13.16
CA THR A 97 -7.82 14.47 11.74
C THR A 97 -7.87 13.29 10.76
N ALA A 98 -7.93 12.05 11.28
CA ALA A 98 -8.05 10.87 10.42
C ALA A 98 -9.37 10.88 9.63
N PRO A 99 -9.41 10.27 8.42
CA PRO A 99 -10.65 10.04 7.69
C PRO A 99 -11.70 9.29 8.52
N THR A 100 -12.98 9.66 8.37
CA THR A 100 -14.07 9.07 9.17
C THR A 100 -14.26 7.58 8.86
N GLU A 101 -13.96 7.18 7.63
CA GLU A 101 -14.06 5.80 7.13
C GLU A 101 -13.10 4.86 7.87
N LEU A 102 -11.91 5.35 8.23
CA LEU A 102 -10.94 4.60 9.03
C LEU A 102 -11.33 4.53 10.52
N GLN A 103 -12.08 5.52 11.02
CA GLN A 103 -12.48 5.58 12.43
C GLN A 103 -13.75 4.76 12.74
N ARG A 104 -14.68 4.66 11.78
CA ARG A 104 -15.92 3.91 11.96
C ARG A 104 -15.70 2.45 11.58
N ARG A 105 -15.16 1.66 12.50
CA ARG A 105 -14.91 0.23 12.30
C ARG A 105 -16.10 -0.60 12.75
#